data_AF-C3NC74-F1
#
_entry.id   AF-C3NC74-F1
#
_cell.length_a   1.000
_cell.length_b   1.000
_cell.length_c   1.000
_cell.angle_alpha   90.00
_cell.angle_beta   90.00
_cell.angle_gamma   90.00
#
_symmetry.space_group_name_H-M   'P 1'
#
loop_
_entity.id
_entity.type
_entity.pdbx_description
1 polymer ?
#
loop_
_entity_poly.entity_id
_entity_poly.type
_entity_poly.pdbx_seq_one_letter_code
_entity_poly.pdbx_strand_id
1 'polypeptide(L)'
;MSVDKVVGIHRNFDGDYTVKSNGKKATFRLIVHQGREKEYLAKGTNLDVNRSIVVKWYDKVRTPIETSYKLIKSFLIFTSSRSWLFRLFIFVLAMLIYTLYLLLKGTTSKEDFRLLLTILLLQDNITILQEYLVKLFYPLFNSLELFSG
;
A
#
# COMPACT_ATOMS: atom_id res chain seq x y z
N MET A 1 -34.82 -23.44 22.68
CA MET A 1 -34.43 -22.33 23.59
C MET A 1 -33.14 -21.75 23.06
N SER A 2 -33.25 -20.72 22.22
CA SER A 2 -32.12 -20.00 21.61
C SER A 2 -31.47 -19.15 22.68
N VAL A 3 -30.25 -19.51 23.10
CA VAL A 3 -29.46 -18.63 23.96
C VAL A 3 -28.76 -17.65 23.03
N ASP A 4 -29.41 -16.53 22.78
CA ASP A 4 -28.75 -15.33 22.29
C ASP A 4 -27.73 -14.90 23.33
N LYS A 5 -26.50 -15.40 23.19
CA LYS A 5 -25.34 -14.78 23.84
C LYS A 5 -25.19 -13.41 23.21
N VAL A 6 -25.79 -12.41 23.84
CA VAL A 6 -25.35 -11.02 23.75
C VAL A 6 -23.90 -11.03 24.20
N VAL A 7 -22.98 -11.16 23.24
CA VAL A 7 -21.55 -11.04 23.49
C VAL A 7 -21.35 -9.58 23.85
N GLY A 8 -21.39 -9.28 25.15
CA GLY A 8 -21.08 -7.96 25.67
C GLY A 8 -19.75 -7.57 25.06
N ILE A 9 -19.74 -6.49 24.27
CA ILE A 9 -18.57 -5.99 23.55
C ILE A 9 -17.52 -5.69 24.60
N HIS A 10 -16.69 -6.69 24.91
CA HIS A 10 -15.52 -6.51 25.72
C HIS A 10 -14.65 -5.60 24.89
N ARG A 11 -14.35 -4.41 25.44
CA ARG A 11 -13.57 -3.35 24.79
C ARG A 11 -12.25 -3.89 24.20
N ASN A 12 -11.81 -5.05 24.67
CA ASN A 12 -10.67 -5.83 24.22
C ASN A 12 -11.04 -7.33 24.17
N PHE A 13 -11.45 -7.84 23.01
CA PHE A 13 -11.65 -9.29 22.81
C PHE A 13 -10.41 -9.89 22.14
N ASP A 14 -10.00 -11.07 22.61
CA ASP A 14 -8.96 -11.88 22.01
C ASP A 14 -9.27 -13.36 22.32
N GLY A 15 -9.62 -14.13 21.30
CA GLY A 15 -9.96 -15.54 21.48
C GLY A 15 -10.40 -16.22 20.20
N ASP A 16 -10.62 -17.53 20.29
CA ASP A 16 -11.04 -18.34 19.16
C ASP A 16 -12.49 -18.06 18.77
N TYR A 17 -12.71 -17.90 17.47
CA TYR A 17 -13.99 -17.66 16.87
C TYR A 17 -14.25 -18.71 15.78
N THR A 18 -15.40 -19.38 15.86
CA THR A 18 -15.79 -20.41 14.89
C THR A 18 -16.98 -19.94 14.07
N VAL A 19 -16.80 -19.90 12.75
CA VAL A 19 -17.87 -19.66 11.78
C VAL A 19 -18.33 -21.00 11.20
N LYS A 20 -19.65 -21.18 11.04
CA LYS A 20 -20.24 -22.34 10.38
C LYS A 20 -21.01 -21.89 9.14
N SER A 21 -20.75 -22.53 8.00
CA SER A 21 -21.49 -22.30 6.75
C SER A 21 -21.56 -23.60 5.93
N ASN A 22 -22.75 -23.95 5.42
CA ASN A 22 -23.00 -25.16 4.62
C ASN A 22 -22.36 -26.44 5.17
N GLY A 23 -22.51 -26.70 6.47
CA GLY A 23 -21.95 -27.88 7.15
C GLY A 23 -20.44 -27.83 7.43
N LYS A 24 -19.72 -26.84 6.90
CA LYS A 24 -18.29 -26.63 7.15
C LYS A 24 -18.09 -25.68 8.33
N LYS A 25 -17.03 -25.91 9.10
CA LYS A 25 -16.62 -25.06 10.23
C LYS A 25 -15.22 -24.53 9.99
N ALA A 26 -15.02 -23.24 10.21
CA ALA A 26 -13.71 -22.60 10.22
C ALA A 26 -13.49 -21.92 11.56
N THR A 27 -12.39 -22.24 12.23
CA THR A 27 -11.99 -21.61 13.49
C THR A 27 -10.75 -20.77 13.25
N PHE A 28 -10.76 -19.55 13.76
CA PHE A 28 -9.64 -18.61 13.71
C PHE A 28 -9.63 -17.76 14.98
N ARG A 29 -8.48 -17.21 15.33
CA ARG A 29 -8.38 -16.28 16.45
C ARG A 29 -8.88 -14.91 16.01
N LEU A 30 -9.82 -14.35 16.76
CA LEU A 30 -10.39 -13.02 16.52
C LEU A 30 -9.91 -12.05 17.60
N ILE A 31 -9.40 -10.91 17.14
CA ILE A 31 -8.89 -9.83 17.97
C ILE A 31 -9.74 -8.58 17.71
N VAL A 32 -10.36 -8.03 18.76
CA VAL A 32 -11.11 -6.76 18.70
C VAL A 32 -10.41 -5.73 19.55
N HIS A 33 -10.12 -4.55 18.99
CA HIS A 33 -9.46 -3.44 19.68
C HIS A 33 -10.09 -2.11 19.28
N GLN A 34 -9.92 -1.10 20.14
CA GLN A 34 -10.36 0.26 19.84
C GLN A 34 -9.39 0.92 18.86
N GLY A 35 -9.93 1.47 17.77
CA GLY A 35 -9.21 2.28 16.79
C GLY A 35 -9.04 3.74 17.24
N ARG A 36 -8.56 4.59 16.33
CA ARG A 36 -8.27 6.00 16.61
C ARG A 36 -9.53 6.87 16.82
N GLU A 37 -10.66 6.52 16.22
CA GLU A 37 -11.88 7.35 16.19
C GLU A 37 -13.10 6.67 16.84
N LYS A 38 -12.99 6.20 18.09
CA LYS A 38 -14.07 5.46 18.82
C LYS A 38 -14.64 4.22 18.09
N GLU A 39 -14.08 3.85 16.95
CA GLU A 39 -14.44 2.64 16.20
C GLU A 39 -13.80 1.40 16.83
N TYR A 40 -14.49 0.27 16.77
CA TYR A 40 -13.92 -1.03 17.11
C TYR A 40 -13.45 -1.73 15.84
N LEU A 41 -12.17 -2.11 15.83
CA LEU A 41 -11.53 -2.82 14.73
C LEU A 41 -11.36 -4.29 15.09
N ALA A 42 -11.91 -5.16 14.24
CA ALA A 42 -11.78 -6.60 14.33
C ALA A 42 -10.73 -7.12 13.34
N LYS A 43 -9.79 -7.94 13.81
CA LYS A 43 -8.76 -8.60 12.99
C LYS A 43 -8.83 -10.11 13.24
N GLY A 44 -9.01 -10.88 12.17
CA GLY A 44 -8.91 -12.35 12.21
C GLY A 44 -7.48 -12.79 11.91
N THR A 45 -6.98 -13.76 12.66
CA THR A 45 -5.63 -14.30 12.47
C THR A 45 -5.55 -15.77 12.85
N ASN A 46 -4.62 -16.49 12.23
CA ASN A 46 -4.21 -17.84 12.65
C ASN A 46 -2.81 -17.83 13.29
N LEU A 47 -2.27 -16.64 13.57
CA LEU A 47 -0.95 -16.48 14.15
C LEU A 47 -1.01 -16.62 15.67
N ASP A 48 -0.15 -17.49 16.21
CA ASP A 48 0.06 -17.62 17.64
C ASP A 48 1.11 -16.62 18.14
N VAL A 49 0.79 -15.33 18.01
CA VAL A 49 1.64 -14.22 18.49
C VAL A 49 0.83 -13.24 19.32
N ASN A 50 1.49 -12.43 20.14
CA ASN A 50 0.80 -11.47 20.99
C ASN A 50 -0.07 -10.51 20.13
N ARG A 51 -1.27 -10.18 20.62
CA ARG A 51 -2.20 -9.23 20.01
C ARG A 51 -1.54 -7.92 19.55
N SER A 52 -0.66 -7.34 20.38
CA SER A 52 0.04 -6.10 20.05
C SER A 52 0.93 -6.25 18.81
N ILE A 53 1.58 -7.41 18.65
CA ILE A 53 2.41 -7.76 17.51
C ILE A 53 1.56 -7.97 16.26
N VAL A 54 0.43 -8.71 16.37
CA VAL A 54 -0.50 -8.91 15.25
C VAL A 54 -0.99 -7.57 14.69
N VAL A 55 -1.44 -6.68 15.58
CA VAL A 55 -1.93 -5.35 15.19
C VAL A 55 -0.82 -4.55 14.51
N LYS A 56 0.38 -4.51 15.11
CA LYS A 56 1.55 -3.81 14.57
C LYS A 56 1.97 -4.35 13.20
N TRP A 57 2.03 -5.66 13.02
CA TRP A 57 2.40 -6.28 11.75
C TRP A 57 1.38 -6.04 10.67
N TYR A 58 0.09 -6.17 11.01
CA TYR A 58 -0.98 -5.87 10.07
C TYR A 58 -0.89 -4.43 9.58
N ASP A 59 -0.71 -3.46 10.48
CA ASP A 59 -0.62 -2.06 10.08
C ASP A 59 0.68 -1.80 9.29
N LYS A 60 1.80 -2.42 9.68
CA LYS A 60 3.08 -2.33 8.96
C LYS A 60 2.99 -2.85 7.53
N VAL A 61 2.17 -3.86 7.25
CA VAL A 61 1.99 -4.40 5.90
C VAL A 61 0.91 -3.65 5.12
N ARG A 62 -0.23 -3.37 5.77
CA ARG A 62 -1.39 -2.75 5.12
C ARG A 62 -1.12 -1.30 4.74
N THR A 63 -0.53 -0.50 5.63
CA THR A 63 -0.33 0.93 5.39
C THR A 63 0.53 1.21 4.15
N PRO A 64 1.67 0.53 3.92
CA PRO A 64 2.43 0.69 2.67
C PRO A 64 1.64 0.31 1.42
N ILE A 65 0.84 -0.76 1.46
CA ILE A 65 0.02 -1.21 0.32
C ILE A 65 -1.07 -0.18 -0.01
N GLU A 66 -1.78 0.32 0.99
CA GLU A 66 -2.80 1.36 0.78
C GLU A 66 -2.16 2.67 0.29
N THR A 67 -0.99 3.01 0.82
CA THR A 67 -0.27 4.22 0.43
C THR A 67 0.23 4.13 -1.00
N SER A 68 0.81 2.99 -1.41
CA SER A 68 1.27 2.77 -2.79
C SER A 68 0.10 2.84 -3.76
N TYR A 69 -1.04 2.23 -3.42
CA TYR A 69 -2.25 2.31 -4.22
C TYR A 69 -2.77 3.75 -4.36
N LYS A 70 -2.88 4.50 -3.25
CA LYS A 70 -3.29 5.92 -3.28
C LYS A 70 -2.33 6.79 -4.10
N LEU A 71 -1.04 6.49 -4.05
CA LEU A 71 -0.01 7.21 -4.77
C LEU A 71 -0.10 6.96 -6.29
N ILE A 72 -0.18 5.69 -6.71
CA ILE A 72 -0.35 5.34 -8.12
C ILE A 72 -1.66 5.88 -8.68
N LYS A 73 -2.73 5.82 -7.89
CA LYS A 73 -4.04 6.42 -8.22
C LYS A 73 -3.94 7.92 -8.53
N SER A 74 -2.94 8.61 -7.99
CA SER A 74 -2.74 10.04 -8.23
C SER A 74 -1.89 10.37 -9.47
N PHE A 75 -1.23 9.37 -10.07
CA PHE A 75 -0.43 9.54 -11.28
C PHE A 75 -1.09 8.96 -12.52
N LEU A 76 -1.84 7.87 -12.37
CA LEU A 76 -2.53 7.18 -13.46
C LEU A 76 -4.04 7.43 -13.41
N ILE A 77 -4.63 7.68 -14.57
CA ILE A 77 -6.09 7.75 -14.74
C ILE A 77 -6.66 6.33 -14.64
N PHE A 78 -7.81 6.16 -13.97
CA PHE A 78 -8.49 4.87 -13.99
C PHE A 78 -8.91 4.53 -15.39
N THR A 79 -8.59 3.30 -15.76
CA THR A 79 -9.10 2.72 -16.98
C THR A 79 -10.19 1.72 -16.64
N SER A 80 -11.33 1.82 -17.32
CA SER A 80 -12.44 0.88 -17.19
C SER A 80 -12.46 -0.17 -18.30
N SER A 81 -11.34 -0.30 -19.04
CA SER A 81 -11.28 -1.21 -20.18
C SER A 81 -11.41 -2.66 -19.73
N ARG A 82 -12.22 -3.43 -20.47
CA ARG A 82 -12.43 -4.87 -20.20
C ARG A 82 -11.34 -5.77 -20.77
N SER A 83 -10.43 -5.23 -21.60
CA SER A 83 -9.34 -6.02 -22.19
C SER A 83 -8.33 -6.43 -21.13
N TRP A 84 -8.03 -7.74 -21.05
CA TRP A 84 -7.04 -8.28 -20.12
C TRP A 84 -5.63 -7.74 -20.41
N LEU A 85 -5.23 -7.68 -21.68
CA LEU A 85 -3.92 -7.17 -22.10
C LEU A 85 -3.71 -5.73 -21.64
N PHE A 86 -4.75 -4.90 -21.77
CA PHE A 86 -4.68 -3.51 -21.34
C PHE A 86 -4.59 -3.36 -19.82
N ARG A 87 -5.31 -4.19 -19.05
CA ARG A 87 -5.17 -4.24 -17.59
C ARG A 87 -3.77 -4.65 -17.17
N LEU A 88 -3.17 -5.64 -17.84
CA LEU A 88 -1.81 -6.08 -17.56
C LEU A 88 -0.81 -4.96 -17.86
N PHE A 89 -0.96 -4.28 -19.00
CA PHE A 89 -0.14 -3.13 -19.35
C PHE A 89 -0.18 -2.03 -18.28
N ILE A 90 -1.38 -1.61 -17.87
CA ILE A 90 -1.53 -0.58 -16.82
C ILE A 90 -0.93 -1.04 -15.49
N PHE A 91 -1.05 -2.33 -15.16
CA PHE A 91 -0.45 -2.90 -13.95
C PHE A 91 1.09 -2.85 -13.98
N VAL A 92 1.71 -3.25 -15.09
CA VAL A 92 3.17 -3.17 -15.27
C VAL A 92 3.64 -1.71 -15.25
N LEU A 93 2.94 -0.82 -15.95
CA LEU A 93 3.23 0.61 -15.97
C LEU A 93 3.16 1.22 -14.56
N ALA A 94 2.14 0.86 -13.77
CA ALA A 94 2.02 1.28 -12.38
C ALA A 94 3.20 0.82 -11.52
N MET A 95 3.69 -0.42 -11.70
CA MET A 95 4.87 -0.91 -10.99
C MET A 95 6.13 -0.11 -11.34
N LEU A 96 6.34 0.20 -12.63
CA LEU A 96 7.48 0.99 -13.09
C LEU A 96 7.44 2.42 -12.52
N ILE A 97 6.29 3.09 -12.61
CA ILE A 97 6.11 4.44 -12.07
C ILE A 97 6.31 4.45 -10.54
N TYR A 98 5.78 3.46 -9.83
CA TYR A 98 5.97 3.35 -8.38
C TYR A 98 7.44 3.19 -8.01
N THR A 99 8.15 2.31 -8.73
CA THR A 99 9.57 2.03 -8.49
C THR A 99 10.41 3.27 -8.75
N LEU A 100 10.16 3.99 -9.86
CA LEU A 100 10.82 5.23 -10.18
C LEU A 100 10.57 6.31 -9.10
N TYR A 101 9.32 6.45 -8.65
CA TYR A 101 8.98 7.35 -7.56
C TYR A 101 9.73 7.00 -6.27
N LEU A 102 9.82 5.71 -5.92
CA LEU A 102 10.55 5.27 -4.73
C LEU A 102 12.04 5.58 -4.78
N LEU A 103 12.69 5.45 -5.95
CA LEU A 103 14.10 5.83 -6.12
C LEU A 103 14.32 7.33 -5.91
N LEU A 104 13.36 8.15 -6.32
CA LEU A 104 13.39 9.61 -6.19
C LEU A 104 12.79 10.11 -4.87
N LYS A 105 12.29 9.19 -4.03
CA LYS A 105 11.63 9.50 -2.77
C LYS A 105 12.68 9.95 -1.75
N GLY A 106 13.00 11.24 -1.80
CA GLY A 106 14.00 11.90 -0.97
C GLY A 106 14.56 13.16 -1.63
N THR A 107 14.64 13.16 -2.97
CA THR A 107 15.12 14.30 -3.75
C THR A 107 13.99 15.13 -4.37
N THR A 108 12.86 14.50 -4.65
CA THR A 108 11.81 15.09 -5.50
C THR A 108 10.45 15.11 -4.81
N SER A 109 9.74 16.24 -4.88
CA SER A 109 8.36 16.34 -4.38
C SER A 109 7.39 15.54 -5.25
N LYS A 110 6.16 15.34 -4.75
CA LYS A 110 5.13 14.64 -5.52
C LYS A 110 4.70 15.43 -6.77
N GLU A 111 4.62 16.75 -6.67
CA GLU A 111 4.29 17.61 -7.81
C GLU A 111 5.38 17.54 -8.89
N ASP A 112 6.65 17.62 -8.50
CA ASP A 112 7.79 17.58 -9.41
C ASP A 112 7.89 16.23 -10.13
N PHE A 113 7.62 15.13 -9.42
CA PHE A 113 7.55 13.81 -10.03
C PHE A 113 6.41 13.71 -11.06
N ARG A 114 5.26 14.34 -10.79
CA ARG A 114 4.14 14.38 -11.75
C ARG A 114 4.50 15.17 -13.01
N LEU A 115 5.22 16.30 -12.86
CA LEU A 115 5.74 17.07 -13.98
C LEU A 115 6.74 16.26 -14.80
N LEU A 116 7.71 15.59 -14.13
CA LEU A 116 8.66 14.69 -14.77
C LEU A 116 7.95 13.61 -15.59
N LEU A 117 6.94 12.96 -15.00
CA LEU A 117 6.17 11.91 -15.68
C LEU A 117 5.42 12.46 -16.91
N THR A 118 4.90 13.69 -16.80
CA THR A 118 4.21 14.37 -17.91
C THR A 118 5.18 14.67 -19.04
N ILE A 119 6.37 15.21 -18.74
CA ILE A 119 7.43 15.44 -19.72
C ILE A 119 7.86 14.11 -20.36
N LEU A 120 8.07 13.05 -19.57
CA LEU A 120 8.47 11.73 -20.08
C LEU A 120 7.44 11.13 -21.04
N LEU A 121 6.15 11.30 -20.76
CA LEU A 121 5.07 10.67 -21.53
C LEU A 121 4.59 11.48 -22.74
N LEU A 122 4.74 12.81 -22.71
CA LEU A 122 4.23 13.71 -23.76
C LEU A 122 5.32 14.34 -24.64
N GLN A 123 6.59 14.28 -24.24
CA GLN A 123 7.65 14.96 -24.97
C GLN A 123 8.34 14.04 -25.99
N ASP A 124 8.25 14.40 -27.27
CA ASP A 124 9.02 13.73 -28.34
C ASP A 124 10.50 14.15 -28.35
N ASN A 125 10.86 15.22 -27.63
CA ASN A 125 12.19 15.82 -27.71
C ASN A 125 13.10 15.34 -26.56
N ILE A 126 13.96 14.36 -26.87
CA ILE A 126 14.86 13.64 -25.95
C ILE A 126 15.83 14.57 -25.20
N THR A 127 16.22 15.70 -25.80
CA THR A 127 17.25 16.62 -25.26
C THR A 127 16.82 17.34 -23.98
N ILE A 128 15.60 17.84 -23.92
CA ILE A 128 15.05 18.50 -22.72
C ILE A 128 14.89 17.49 -21.58
N LEU A 129 14.53 16.25 -21.93
CA LEU A 129 14.40 15.16 -20.98
C LEU A 129 15.75 14.77 -20.37
N GLN A 130 16.79 14.68 -21.20
CA GLN A 130 18.17 14.43 -20.73
C GLN A 130 18.64 15.50 -19.75
N GLU A 131 18.41 16.78 -20.04
CA GLU A 131 18.84 17.88 -19.18
C GLU A 131 18.12 17.85 -17.81
N TYR A 132 16.83 17.50 -17.81
CA TYR A 132 16.05 17.34 -16.59
C TYR A 132 16.48 16.11 -15.78
N LEU A 133 16.73 14.96 -16.43
CA LEU A 133 17.23 13.75 -15.78
C LEU A 133 18.61 13.99 -15.17
N VAL A 134 19.52 14.66 -15.88
CA VAL A 134 20.86 15.00 -15.36
C VAL A 134 20.73 15.86 -14.11
N LYS A 135 19.90 16.91 -14.11
CA LYS A 135 19.64 17.72 -12.91
C LYS A 135 19.05 16.92 -11.75
N LEU A 136 18.17 15.96 -12.03
CA LEU A 136 17.49 15.16 -11.03
C LEU A 136 18.42 14.09 -10.39
N PHE A 137 19.29 13.50 -11.20
CA PHE A 137 20.22 12.45 -10.76
C PHE A 137 21.55 12.97 -10.24
N TYR A 138 21.96 14.19 -10.60
CA TYR A 138 23.22 14.80 -10.14
C TYR A 138 23.37 14.82 -8.60
N PRO A 139 22.34 15.21 -7.80
CA PRO A 139 22.41 15.11 -6.35
C PRO A 139 22.45 13.67 -5.84
N LEU A 140 21.81 12.75 -6.56
CA LEU A 140 21.68 11.34 -6.20
C LEU A 140 23.01 10.61 -6.38
N PHE A 141 23.73 10.88 -7.48
CA PHE A 141 25.08 10.37 -7.71
C PHE A 141 26.11 10.98 -6.77
N ASN A 142 26.08 12.30 -6.53
CA ASN A 142 26.99 12.94 -5.56
C ASN A 142 26.80 12.40 -4.14
N SER A 143 25.57 12.03 -3.77
CA SER A 143 25.31 11.38 -2.47
C SER A 143 25.83 9.94 -2.39
N LEU A 144 25.90 9.22 -3.51
CA LEU A 144 26.46 7.86 -3.60
C LEU A 144 27.99 7.87 -3.54
N GLU A 145 28.65 8.85 -4.18
CA GLU A 145 30.10 9.04 -4.08
C GLU A 145 30.57 9.36 -2.65
N LEU A 146 29.71 9.99 -1.84
CA LEU A 146 30.01 10.29 -0.43
C LEU A 146 30.13 9.04 0.46
N PHE A 147 29.61 7.89 0.01
CA PHE A 147 29.68 6.59 0.71
C PHE A 147 30.67 5.61 0.07
N SER A 148 31.40 6.01 -0.99
CA SER A 148 32.41 5.19 -1.67
C SER A 148 33.85 5.49 -1.25
N GLY A 149 34.05 6.28 -0.19
CA GLY A 149 35.35 6.60 0.42
C GLY A 149 35.59 5.83 1.72
#